data_AF-A0A815W1H0-F1
#
_entry.id   AF-A0A815W1H0-F1
#
_cell.length_a   1.000
_cell.length_b   1.000
_cell.length_c   1.000
_cell.angle_alpha   90.00
_cell.angle_beta   90.00
_cell.angle_gamma   90.00
#
_symmetry.space_group_name_H-M   'P 1'
#
loop_
_entity.id
_entity.type
_entity.pdbx_description
1 polymer ?
#
loop_
_entity_poly.entity_id
_entity_poly.type
_entity_poly.pdbx_seq_one_letter_code
_entity_poly.pdbx_strand_id
1 'polypeptide(L)'
;MFDRAIRFTVNLPQNQIPHELIKWEDVDEYLKSIGDYEEFSNDLRGGKQTDKFYDTFPEIESDARAFVVQASSQKSAEFKAADLAQFIDTKYYELTGIQKQIGDDLIRSVRSYRLDLRRWGAKFEANSQRPYFEGHERDDVVKHRNEFIGYFLTHNDSYYTITDGDTLMWNVPTQTPHRILIFHDESTFRSGEISPKRWFFEENNPFFSKGRGRSHMVSDFLVQHPSGPFFQLSEDEWKLAVAKYKSLSADNDVNYLSR
;
A
#
# COMPACT_ATOMS: atom_id res chain seq x y z
N MET A 1 -8.87 -1.84 -14.94
CA MET A 1 -8.71 -0.44 -15.35
C MET A 1 -7.25 -0.09 -15.11
N PHE A 2 -6.47 0.05 -16.18
CA PHE A 2 -5.01 0.14 -16.18
C PHE A 2 -4.53 1.42 -15.53
N ASP A 3 -3.46 1.37 -14.74
CA ASP A 3 -2.69 2.56 -14.39
C ASP A 3 -1.21 2.39 -14.75
N ARG A 4 -0.69 3.48 -15.31
CA ARG A 4 0.56 3.60 -16.06
C ARG A 4 1.75 3.57 -15.11
N ALA A 5 2.70 2.67 -15.34
CA ALA A 5 3.98 2.68 -14.65
C ALA A 5 4.86 3.81 -15.21
N ILE A 6 4.96 4.90 -14.46
CA ILE A 6 5.96 5.96 -14.64
C ILE A 6 7.28 5.47 -14.03
N ARG A 7 8.35 5.43 -14.83
CA ARG A 7 9.73 5.25 -14.38
C ARG A 7 10.27 6.55 -13.80
N PHE A 8 10.92 6.49 -12.64
CA PHE A 8 12.02 7.40 -12.30
C PHE A 8 13.12 6.64 -11.54
N THR A 9 14.33 6.72 -12.08
CA THR A 9 15.58 6.29 -11.44
C THR A 9 16.22 7.54 -10.83
N VAL A 10 16.60 7.49 -9.55
CA VAL A 10 17.59 8.42 -8.99
C VAL A 10 18.49 7.62 -8.04
N ASN A 11 19.77 7.52 -8.41
CA ASN A 11 20.86 7.02 -7.57
C ASN A 11 21.28 8.11 -6.59
N LEU A 12 21.39 7.80 -5.30
CA LEU A 12 22.21 8.56 -4.35
C LEU A 12 22.92 7.61 -3.35
N PRO A 13 24.12 7.98 -2.86
CA PRO A 13 25.13 7.05 -2.35
C PRO A 13 24.93 6.65 -0.88
N GLN A 14 25.23 5.39 -0.57
CA GLN A 14 25.45 4.88 0.77
C GLN A 14 26.76 5.44 1.35
N ASN A 15 26.70 6.18 2.46
CA ASN A 15 27.43 5.86 3.71
C ASN A 15 27.52 7.01 4.71
N GLN A 16 27.56 6.59 5.98
CA GLN A 16 28.04 7.24 7.21
C GLN A 16 27.02 7.99 8.07
N ILE A 17 26.47 7.30 9.08
CA ILE A 17 26.30 7.83 10.45
C ILE A 17 26.60 6.68 11.45
N PRO A 18 27.33 6.90 12.56
CA PRO A 18 27.80 5.84 13.45
C PRO A 18 26.68 5.25 14.33
N HIS A 19 26.76 3.94 14.60
CA HIS A 19 25.93 3.25 15.58
C HIS A 19 26.39 3.57 17.01
N GLU A 20 25.93 4.68 17.58
CA GLU A 20 25.88 4.87 19.03
C GLU A 20 24.49 5.38 19.43
N LEU A 21 24.01 4.94 20.61
CA LEU A 21 22.74 5.35 21.19
C LEU A 21 22.74 6.87 21.40
N ILE A 22 22.06 7.59 20.51
CA ILE A 22 21.84 9.04 20.60
C ILE A 22 21.08 9.33 21.88
N LYS A 23 21.60 10.23 22.72
CA LYS A 23 20.90 10.68 23.92
C LYS A 23 19.85 11.71 23.51
N TRP A 24 18.72 11.76 24.22
CA TRP A 24 17.59 12.63 23.87
C TRP A 24 17.94 14.13 23.79
N GLU A 25 19.01 14.55 24.47
CA GLU A 25 19.57 15.90 24.42
C GLU A 25 20.10 16.28 23.02
N ASP A 26 20.58 15.29 22.25
CA ASP A 26 21.16 15.50 20.91
C ASP A 26 20.08 15.66 19.82
N VAL A 27 18.86 15.14 20.07
CA VAL A 27 17.71 15.23 19.14
C VAL A 27 17.10 16.64 19.13
N ASP A 28 17.01 17.27 20.30
CA ASP A 28 16.52 18.66 20.41
C ASP A 28 17.48 19.67 19.74
N GLU A 29 18.77 19.39 19.76
CA GLU A 29 19.79 20.20 19.08
C GLU A 29 19.76 20.00 17.56
N TYR A 30 19.53 18.76 17.11
CA TYR A 30 19.32 18.44 15.69
C TYR A 30 18.05 19.10 15.13
N LEU A 31 16.95 19.10 15.88
CA LEU A 31 15.69 19.75 15.46
C LEU A 31 15.79 21.28 15.37
N LYS A 32 16.63 21.90 16.21
CA LYS A 32 16.97 23.34 16.07
C LYS A 32 17.82 23.63 14.81
N SER A 33 18.63 22.66 14.36
CA SER A 33 19.54 22.84 13.22
C SER A 33 18.87 22.82 11.84
N ILE A 34 17.64 22.30 11.73
CA ILE A 34 16.92 22.12 10.45
C ILE A 34 16.37 23.45 9.88
N GLY A 35 16.56 24.58 10.57
CA GLY A 35 16.33 25.94 10.02
C GLY A 35 14.87 26.33 9.75
N ASP A 36 13.97 25.36 9.57
CA ASP A 36 12.54 25.55 9.28
C ASP A 36 11.72 25.98 10.51
N TYR A 37 12.31 25.92 11.72
CA TYR A 37 11.62 26.25 12.96
C TYR A 37 11.51 27.77 13.19
N GLU A 38 12.55 28.55 12.85
CA GLU A 38 12.53 29.99 13.06
C GLU A 38 11.64 30.73 12.05
N GLU A 39 11.59 30.29 10.79
CA GLU A 39 10.80 30.97 9.76
C GLU A 39 9.28 30.83 9.99
N PHE A 40 8.83 29.71 10.58
CA PHE A 40 7.41 29.51 10.93
C PHE A 40 7.04 30.12 12.29
N SER A 41 7.99 30.24 13.22
CA SER A 41 7.77 30.86 14.53
C SER A 41 7.82 32.40 14.48
N ASN A 42 8.44 32.99 13.45
CA ASN A 42 8.67 34.43 13.33
C ASN A 42 7.70 35.17 12.41
N ASP A 43 6.55 34.59 12.01
CA ASP A 43 5.45 35.40 11.46
C ASP A 43 4.82 36.21 12.61
N LEU A 44 5.47 37.33 12.92
CA LEU A 44 5.21 38.32 13.96
C LEU A 44 3.89 39.08 13.75
N ARG A 45 2.79 38.37 13.50
CA ARG A 45 1.44 38.93 13.55
C ARG A 45 0.92 38.78 14.97
N GLY A 46 1.20 39.81 15.77
CA GLY A 46 0.88 39.91 17.19
C GLY A 46 -0.47 39.34 17.60
N GLY A 47 -0.42 38.23 18.33
CA GLY A 47 -1.46 37.73 19.21
C GLY A 47 -0.81 37.37 20.54
N LYS A 48 -1.50 37.58 21.67
CA LYS A 48 -1.04 37.13 22.99
C LYS A 48 -0.59 35.67 22.86
N GLN A 49 0.66 35.37 23.22
CA GLN A 49 1.07 33.99 23.44
C GLN A 49 0.23 33.46 24.60
N THR A 50 -0.84 32.74 24.28
CA THR A 50 -1.53 31.88 25.24
C THR A 50 -0.60 30.69 25.47
N ASP A 51 -0.29 30.39 26.73
CA ASP A 51 0.45 29.20 27.11
C ASP A 51 -0.11 28.00 26.33
N LYS A 52 0.77 27.26 25.65
CA LYS A 52 0.33 26.08 24.88
C LYS A 52 -0.21 25.08 25.89
N PHE A 53 -1.20 24.28 25.49
CA PHE A 53 -1.82 23.27 26.35
C PHE A 53 -0.80 22.41 27.12
N TYR A 54 0.30 22.02 26.48
CA TYR A 54 1.35 21.22 27.08
C TYR A 54 2.32 22.01 27.97
N ASP A 55 2.38 23.34 27.85
CA ASP A 55 3.14 24.18 28.79
C ASP A 55 2.48 24.15 30.17
N THR A 56 1.15 23.97 30.22
CA THR A 56 0.38 23.80 31.46
C THR A 56 0.34 22.35 31.94
N PHE A 57 0.39 21.37 31.02
CA PHE A 57 0.26 19.94 31.32
C PHE A 57 1.38 19.11 30.66
N PRO A 58 2.65 19.31 31.06
CA PRO A 58 3.79 18.63 30.43
C PRO A 58 3.78 17.11 30.63
N GLU A 59 3.26 16.63 31.76
CA GLU A 59 3.10 15.19 32.03
C GLU A 59 2.16 14.51 31.04
N ILE A 60 1.10 15.20 30.60
CA ILE A 60 0.17 14.69 29.59
C ILE A 60 0.87 14.58 28.24
N GLU A 61 1.80 15.48 27.91
CA GLU A 61 2.56 15.40 26.65
C GLU A 61 3.43 14.13 26.61
N SER A 62 4.16 13.85 27.69
CA SER A 62 5.03 12.68 27.78
C SER A 62 4.25 11.38 27.59
N ASP A 63 3.13 11.23 28.33
CA ASP A 63 2.26 10.06 28.25
C ASP A 63 1.63 9.91 26.85
N ALA A 64 1.20 11.03 26.26
CA ALA A 64 0.61 11.05 24.93
C ALA A 64 1.62 10.62 23.86
N ARG A 65 2.87 11.12 23.92
CA ARG A 65 3.93 10.71 22.98
C ARG A 65 4.19 9.20 23.09
N ALA A 66 4.31 8.67 24.31
CA ALA A 66 4.51 7.23 24.53
C ALA A 66 3.35 6.40 23.95
N PHE A 67 2.10 6.83 24.19
CA PHE A 67 0.91 6.18 23.66
C PHE A 67 0.91 6.15 22.12
N VAL A 68 1.22 7.27 21.46
CA VAL A 68 1.23 7.33 19.98
C VAL A 68 2.33 6.44 19.41
N VAL A 69 3.54 6.45 19.96
CA VAL A 69 4.64 5.60 19.49
C VAL A 69 4.25 4.13 19.61
N GLN A 70 3.68 3.72 20.75
CA GLN A 70 3.23 2.35 20.94
C GLN A 70 2.09 1.98 19.97
N ALA A 71 1.09 2.83 19.81
CA ALA A 71 -0.08 2.57 18.97
C ALA A 71 0.26 2.53 17.47
N SER A 72 1.13 3.43 17.01
CA SER A 72 1.58 3.49 15.61
C SER A 72 2.53 2.36 15.23
N SER A 73 3.24 1.79 16.21
CA SER A 73 4.12 0.62 16.03
C SER A 73 3.36 -0.72 16.02
N GLN A 74 2.04 -0.73 16.15
CA GLN A 74 1.26 -1.97 16.07
C GLN A 74 1.08 -2.44 14.62
N LYS A 75 1.16 -3.76 14.40
CA LYS A 75 0.94 -4.40 13.10
C LYS A 75 -0.49 -4.27 12.55
N SER A 76 -1.45 -3.88 13.37
CA SER A 76 -2.83 -3.60 12.96
C SER A 76 -2.95 -2.28 12.20
N ALA A 77 -2.08 -1.31 12.49
CA ALA A 77 -2.07 0.01 11.84
C ALA A 77 -3.41 0.79 11.93
N GLU A 78 -4.18 0.58 13.00
CA GLU A 78 -5.54 1.15 13.14
C GLU A 78 -5.60 2.53 13.81
N PHE A 79 -4.46 3.00 14.33
CA PHE A 79 -4.37 4.24 15.09
C PHE A 79 -4.81 5.48 14.29
N LYS A 80 -5.68 6.28 14.91
CA LYS A 80 -6.21 7.54 14.40
C LYS A 80 -5.92 8.66 15.39
N ALA A 81 -5.88 9.89 14.89
CA ALA A 81 -5.80 11.08 15.73
C ALA A 81 -6.97 11.23 16.72
N ALA A 82 -8.12 10.58 16.45
CA ALA A 82 -9.24 10.52 17.38
C ALA A 82 -8.90 9.69 18.64
N ASP A 83 -8.08 8.65 18.51
CA ASP A 83 -7.67 7.80 19.63
C ASP A 83 -6.74 8.60 20.57
N LEU A 84 -5.82 9.38 20.01
CA LEU A 84 -5.02 10.35 20.77
C LEU A 84 -5.89 11.39 21.47
N ALA A 85 -6.92 11.88 20.79
CA ALA A 85 -7.82 12.87 21.36
C ALA A 85 -8.56 12.32 22.59
N GLN A 86 -9.07 11.09 22.51
CA GLN A 86 -9.73 10.41 23.62
C GLN A 86 -8.76 10.10 24.77
N PHE A 87 -7.54 9.68 24.44
CA PHE A 87 -6.50 9.42 25.44
C PHE A 87 -6.18 10.66 26.26
N ILE A 88 -5.90 11.79 25.59
CA ILE A 88 -5.56 13.05 26.26
C ILE A 88 -6.75 13.61 27.04
N ASP A 89 -7.95 13.51 26.49
CA ASP A 89 -9.19 13.91 27.17
C ASP A 89 -9.34 13.16 28.50
N THR A 90 -9.17 11.83 28.48
CA THR A 90 -9.20 11.01 29.69
C THR A 90 -8.13 11.44 30.70
N LYS A 91 -6.88 11.59 30.24
CA LYS A 91 -5.74 12.00 31.09
C LYS A 91 -5.94 13.37 31.74
N TYR A 92 -6.53 14.31 31.02
CA TYR A 92 -6.82 15.64 31.54
C TYR A 92 -7.81 15.59 32.71
N TYR A 93 -8.90 14.83 32.59
CA TYR A 93 -9.88 14.71 33.67
C TYR A 93 -9.33 13.90 34.87
N GLU A 94 -8.51 12.88 34.61
CA GLU A 94 -7.77 12.16 35.68
C GLU A 94 -6.86 13.10 36.47
N LEU A 95 -6.13 13.98 35.78
CA LEU A 95 -5.14 14.87 36.40
C LEU A 95 -5.77 16.05 37.12
N THR A 96 -6.81 16.65 36.54
CA THR A 96 -7.49 17.82 37.12
C THR A 96 -8.53 17.46 38.17
N GLY A 97 -8.99 16.20 38.20
CA GLY A 97 -10.06 15.74 39.08
C GLY A 97 -11.45 16.27 38.72
N ILE A 98 -11.57 17.00 37.61
CA ILE A 98 -12.85 17.52 37.12
C ILE A 98 -13.71 16.35 36.62
N GLN A 99 -14.99 16.34 36.98
CA GLN A 99 -15.93 15.32 36.51
C GLN A 99 -16.46 15.70 35.13
N LYS A 100 -16.17 14.88 34.12
CA LYS A 100 -16.72 15.04 32.77
C LYS A 100 -18.22 14.71 32.76
N GLN A 101 -19.05 15.61 32.22
CA GLN A 101 -20.48 15.36 32.08
C GLN A 101 -20.78 14.54 30.82
N ILE A 102 -21.90 13.82 30.84
CA ILE A 102 -22.37 13.05 29.69
C ILE A 102 -22.75 14.04 28.57
N GLY A 103 -22.06 13.95 27.44
CA GLY A 103 -22.28 14.83 26.28
C GLY A 103 -21.25 15.94 26.11
N ASP A 104 -20.28 16.07 27.04
CA ASP A 104 -19.19 17.03 26.88
C ASP A 104 -18.29 16.67 25.70
N ASP A 105 -17.97 17.69 24.89
CA ASP A 105 -17.00 17.61 23.81
C ASP A 105 -15.60 17.25 24.34
N LEU A 106 -14.71 16.90 23.41
CA LEU A 106 -13.30 16.70 23.73
C LEU A 106 -12.66 18.03 24.18
N ILE A 107 -11.75 17.98 25.15
CA ILE A 107 -11.04 19.18 25.64
C ILE A 107 -10.37 20.00 24.53
N ARG A 108 -9.96 19.33 23.44
CA ARG A 108 -9.37 19.91 22.24
C ARG A 108 -9.88 19.14 21.03
N SER A 109 -9.99 19.83 19.91
CA SER A 109 -10.45 19.21 18.66
C SER A 109 -9.49 18.12 18.15
N VAL A 110 -10.02 17.11 17.47
CA VAL A 110 -9.20 16.09 16.76
C VAL A 110 -8.23 16.73 15.76
N ARG A 111 -8.59 17.89 15.17
CA ARG A 111 -7.70 18.62 14.26
C ARG A 111 -6.45 19.12 14.97
N SER A 112 -6.56 19.59 16.21
CA SER A 112 -5.42 20.03 17.01
C SER A 112 -4.44 18.90 17.24
N TYR A 113 -4.93 17.70 17.56
CA TYR A 113 -4.08 16.53 17.76
C TYR A 113 -3.40 16.02 16.49
N ARG A 114 -3.97 16.25 15.30
CA ARG A 114 -3.25 16.00 14.04
C ARG A 114 -2.04 16.91 13.87
N LEU A 115 -2.10 18.14 14.37
CA LEU A 115 -0.97 19.07 14.35
C LEU A 115 0.09 18.63 15.36
N ASP A 116 -0.33 18.20 16.55
CA ASP A 116 0.58 17.69 17.58
C ASP A 116 1.33 16.44 17.09
N LEU A 117 0.62 15.50 16.45
CA LEU A 117 1.25 14.33 15.81
C LEU A 117 2.36 14.72 14.83
N ARG A 118 2.12 15.71 13.96
CA ARG A 118 3.14 16.21 13.03
C ARG A 118 4.30 16.88 13.75
N ARG A 119 4.01 17.68 14.78
CA ARG A 119 5.05 18.33 15.61
C ARG A 119 5.94 17.33 16.31
N TRP A 120 5.39 16.19 16.71
CA TRP A 120 6.14 15.09 17.31
C TRP A 120 6.88 14.23 16.27
N GLY A 121 6.78 14.55 14.97
CA GLY A 121 7.50 13.85 13.90
C GLY A 121 6.72 12.73 13.22
N ALA A 122 5.42 12.55 13.53
CA ALA A 122 4.61 11.53 12.85
C ALA A 122 4.19 11.99 11.44
N LYS A 123 4.27 11.06 10.48
CA LYS A 123 3.84 11.28 9.09
C LYS A 123 2.52 10.56 8.81
N PHE A 124 1.68 11.13 7.95
CA PHE A 124 0.42 10.53 7.51
C PHE A 124 0.47 10.19 6.02
N GLU A 125 1.01 9.01 5.69
CA GLU A 125 1.29 8.63 4.31
C GLU A 125 0.73 7.25 3.96
N ALA A 126 0.73 6.97 2.64
CA ALA A 126 0.32 5.68 2.12
C ALA A 126 1.40 4.62 2.39
N ASN A 127 0.99 3.41 2.74
CA ASN A 127 1.94 2.32 2.95
C ASN A 127 2.57 1.85 1.62
N SER A 128 3.78 2.32 1.32
CA SER A 128 4.55 1.94 0.13
C SER A 128 5.47 0.74 0.36
N GLN A 129 5.75 0.38 1.61
CA GLN A 129 6.66 -0.72 1.94
C GLN A 129 5.96 -2.07 1.73
N ARG A 130 6.20 -2.67 0.56
CA ARG A 130 5.74 -4.01 0.23
C ARG A 130 6.86 -5.01 0.51
N PRO A 131 6.60 -6.13 1.23
CA PRO A 131 7.60 -7.16 1.51
C PRO A 131 8.24 -7.80 0.27
N TYR A 132 7.67 -7.60 -0.91
CA TYR A 132 8.01 -8.31 -2.13
C TYR A 132 9.18 -7.72 -2.92
N PHE A 133 9.71 -6.55 -2.52
CA PHE A 133 10.73 -5.85 -3.30
C PHE A 133 12.07 -6.63 -3.39
N GLU A 134 12.46 -7.33 -2.33
CA GLU A 134 13.80 -7.91 -2.19
C GLU A 134 14.07 -9.10 -3.13
N GLY A 135 13.02 -9.85 -3.52
CA GLY A 135 13.19 -11.02 -4.38
C GLY A 135 13.30 -10.72 -5.88
N HIS A 136 12.74 -9.60 -6.33
CA HIS A 136 12.64 -9.28 -7.76
C HIS A 136 13.98 -8.85 -8.36
N GLU A 137 14.80 -8.14 -7.60
CA GLU A 137 16.03 -7.52 -8.10
C GLU A 137 17.28 -8.39 -7.91
N ARG A 138 17.12 -9.66 -7.52
CA ARG A 138 18.23 -10.62 -7.49
C ARG A 138 18.77 -10.86 -8.90
N ASP A 139 20.09 -10.95 -9.03
CA ASP A 139 20.77 -11.04 -10.33
C ASP A 139 20.26 -12.20 -11.22
N ASP A 140 19.97 -13.36 -10.62
CA ASP A 140 19.42 -14.52 -11.31
C ASP A 140 18.01 -14.26 -11.85
N VAL A 141 17.17 -13.61 -11.06
CA VAL A 141 15.80 -13.22 -11.44
C VAL A 141 15.81 -12.18 -12.55
N VAL A 142 16.67 -11.17 -12.44
CA VAL A 142 16.83 -10.13 -13.46
C VAL A 142 17.34 -10.72 -14.77
N LYS A 143 18.32 -11.63 -14.71
CA LYS A 143 18.84 -12.34 -15.88
C LYS A 143 17.73 -13.11 -16.60
N HIS A 144 16.97 -13.94 -15.87
CA HIS A 144 15.87 -14.70 -16.47
C HIS A 144 14.75 -13.82 -17.02
N ARG A 145 14.43 -12.70 -16.34
CA ARG A 145 13.46 -11.71 -16.84
C ARG A 145 13.89 -11.14 -18.19
N ASN A 146 15.16 -10.78 -18.33
CA ASN A 146 15.71 -10.24 -19.57
C ASN A 146 15.73 -11.29 -20.69
N GLU A 147 16.10 -12.54 -20.39
CA GLU A 147 16.04 -13.66 -21.35
C GLU A 147 14.59 -13.88 -21.86
N PHE A 148 13.63 -13.88 -20.94
CA PHE A 148 12.20 -14.03 -21.25
C PHE A 148 11.67 -12.88 -22.13
N ILE A 149 11.99 -11.64 -21.77
CA ILE A 149 11.61 -10.46 -22.58
C ILE A 149 12.25 -10.55 -23.98
N GLY A 150 13.53 -10.92 -24.06
CA GLY A 150 14.21 -11.13 -25.34
C GLY A 150 13.53 -12.19 -26.20
N TYR A 151 13.13 -13.31 -25.61
CA TYR A 151 12.35 -14.35 -26.29
C TYR A 151 11.02 -13.82 -26.83
N PHE A 152 10.27 -13.03 -26.04
CA PHE A 152 9.01 -12.44 -26.48
C PHE A 152 9.19 -11.49 -27.66
N LEU A 153 10.16 -10.57 -27.55
CA LEU A 153 10.42 -9.56 -28.58
C LEU A 153 10.89 -10.19 -29.89
N THR A 154 11.77 -11.20 -29.82
CA THR A 154 12.26 -11.92 -31.02
C THR A 154 11.18 -12.69 -31.75
N HIS A 155 10.06 -13.00 -31.09
CA HIS A 155 8.95 -13.75 -31.67
C HIS A 155 7.67 -12.92 -31.79
N ASN A 156 7.76 -11.59 -31.73
CA ASN A 156 6.58 -10.73 -31.77
C ASN A 156 5.67 -11.04 -32.97
N ASP A 157 6.28 -11.31 -34.13
CA ASP A 157 5.58 -11.65 -35.39
C ASP A 157 4.91 -13.04 -35.38
N SER A 158 5.14 -13.85 -34.35
CA SER A 158 4.51 -15.16 -34.15
C SER A 158 3.23 -15.07 -33.30
N TYR A 159 2.93 -13.92 -32.69
CA TYR A 159 1.77 -13.74 -31.79
C TYR A 159 0.66 -12.89 -32.42
N TYR A 160 -0.58 -13.16 -32.03
CA TYR A 160 -1.69 -12.27 -32.33
C TYR A 160 -1.52 -11.00 -31.51
N THR A 161 -1.60 -9.82 -32.12
CA THR A 161 -1.49 -8.53 -31.40
C THR A 161 -2.65 -7.62 -31.75
N ILE A 162 -2.80 -6.51 -31.03
CA ILE A 162 -3.79 -5.47 -31.32
C ILE A 162 -3.03 -4.24 -31.81
N THR A 163 -3.55 -3.55 -32.81
CA THR A 163 -2.95 -2.33 -33.34
C THR A 163 -2.90 -1.21 -32.29
N ASP A 164 -1.78 -0.51 -32.22
CA ASP A 164 -1.64 0.71 -31.45
C ASP A 164 -2.25 1.88 -32.25
N GLY A 165 -3.52 2.20 -32.01
CA GLY A 165 -4.22 3.30 -32.68
C GLY A 165 -5.63 3.50 -32.14
N ASP A 166 -6.31 4.55 -32.61
CA ASP A 166 -7.68 4.89 -32.18
C ASP A 166 -8.70 3.80 -32.53
N THR A 167 -8.41 2.99 -33.56
CA THR A 167 -9.21 1.81 -33.91
C THR A 167 -8.43 0.55 -33.56
N LEU A 168 -8.96 -0.24 -32.64
CA LEU A 168 -8.37 -1.49 -32.21
C LEU A 168 -8.71 -2.60 -33.20
N MET A 169 -7.72 -3.10 -33.94
CA MET A 169 -7.85 -4.24 -34.84
C MET A 169 -6.85 -5.35 -34.49
N TRP A 170 -7.23 -6.59 -34.77
CA TRP A 170 -6.35 -7.74 -34.59
C TRP A 170 -5.32 -7.83 -35.72
N ASN A 171 -4.06 -7.96 -35.34
CA ASN A 171 -2.97 -8.36 -36.22
C ASN A 171 -2.77 -9.87 -36.11
N VAL A 172 -2.84 -10.54 -37.25
CA VAL A 172 -2.56 -11.98 -37.35
C VAL A 172 -1.04 -12.17 -37.46
N PRO A 173 -0.45 -13.18 -36.79
CA PRO A 173 0.95 -13.52 -36.94
C PRO A 173 1.35 -13.67 -38.41
N THR A 174 2.53 -13.17 -38.76
CA THR A 174 3.12 -13.36 -40.10
C THR A 174 4.08 -14.55 -40.12
N GLN A 175 4.60 -14.96 -38.97
CA GLN A 175 5.53 -16.09 -38.85
C GLN A 175 4.83 -17.37 -38.36
N THR A 176 5.22 -18.51 -38.93
CA THR A 176 4.79 -19.83 -38.49
C THR A 176 5.83 -20.50 -37.57
N PRO A 177 5.42 -21.22 -36.52
CA PRO A 177 4.03 -21.49 -36.14
C PRO A 177 3.37 -20.27 -35.47
N HIS A 178 2.07 -20.10 -35.72
CA HIS A 178 1.28 -19.11 -34.98
C HIS A 178 1.21 -19.53 -33.52
N ARG A 179 1.43 -18.57 -32.62
CA ARG A 179 1.43 -18.78 -31.18
C ARG A 179 0.31 -17.99 -30.54
N ILE A 180 -0.39 -18.63 -29.62
CA ILE A 180 -1.48 -18.03 -28.84
C ILE A 180 -0.95 -17.79 -27.44
N LEU A 181 -1.08 -16.55 -26.96
CA LEU A 181 -0.72 -16.20 -25.60
C LEU A 181 -1.93 -16.42 -24.69
N ILE A 182 -1.70 -17.19 -23.63
CA ILE A 182 -2.66 -17.42 -22.55
C ILE A 182 -1.98 -16.91 -21.28
N PHE A 183 -2.57 -15.88 -20.69
CA PHE A 183 -2.15 -15.32 -19.42
C PHE A 183 -3.06 -15.87 -18.33
N HIS A 184 -2.49 -16.13 -17.16
CA HIS A 184 -3.20 -16.58 -15.98
C HIS A 184 -2.69 -15.79 -14.80
N ASP A 185 -3.60 -15.34 -13.95
CA ASP A 185 -3.23 -14.69 -12.70
C ASP A 185 -4.24 -15.01 -11.60
N GLU A 186 -3.75 -14.94 -10.36
CA GLU A 186 -4.53 -15.17 -9.15
C GLU A 186 -4.57 -13.90 -8.31
N SER A 187 -5.79 -13.40 -8.08
CA SER A 187 -6.02 -12.23 -7.23
C SER A 187 -6.77 -12.63 -5.98
N THR A 188 -6.26 -12.19 -4.83
CA THR A 188 -6.94 -12.37 -3.53
C THR A 188 -7.58 -11.06 -3.08
N PHE A 189 -8.91 -11.01 -3.08
CA PHE A 189 -9.69 -9.91 -2.53
C PHE A 189 -9.97 -10.16 -1.05
N ARG A 190 -9.86 -9.13 -0.21
CA ARG A 190 -10.14 -9.27 1.24
C ARG A 190 -11.20 -8.28 1.68
N SER A 191 -12.14 -8.73 2.50
CA SER A 191 -13.13 -7.87 3.14
C SER A 191 -12.47 -7.05 4.26
N GLY A 192 -12.74 -5.75 4.36
CA GLY A 192 -12.20 -4.92 5.45
C GLY A 192 -10.83 -4.34 5.13
N GLU A 193 -10.70 -3.74 3.95
CA GLU A 193 -9.50 -3.00 3.56
C GLU A 193 -9.05 -2.06 4.67
N ILE A 194 -7.78 -2.17 5.05
CA ILE A 194 -7.14 -1.24 5.96
C ILE A 194 -6.99 0.08 5.19
N SER A 195 -7.32 1.20 5.83
CA SER A 195 -7.10 2.54 5.26
C SER A 195 -5.70 2.60 4.65
N PRO A 196 -5.55 3.02 3.37
CA PRO A 196 -4.27 3.01 2.70
C PRO A 196 -3.28 3.98 3.36
N LYS A 197 -3.77 4.97 4.12
CA LYS A 197 -3.00 5.97 4.84
C LYS A 197 -3.12 5.81 6.36
N ARG A 198 -2.02 6.07 7.06
CA ARG A 198 -1.93 5.95 8.53
C ARG A 198 -0.84 6.85 9.10
N TRP A 199 -0.89 7.06 10.41
CA TRP A 199 0.17 7.74 11.16
C TRP A 199 1.30 6.76 11.51
N PHE A 200 2.55 7.15 11.27
CA PHE A 200 3.74 6.39 11.69
C PHE A 200 4.93 7.33 11.94
N PHE A 201 5.94 6.81 12.63
CA PHE A 201 7.26 7.45 12.79
C PHE A 201 8.29 6.69 11.95
N GLU A 202 9.22 7.40 11.31
CA GLU A 202 10.17 6.80 10.35
C GLU A 202 11.02 5.68 10.96
N GLU A 203 11.43 5.83 12.21
CA GLU A 203 12.28 4.86 12.91
C GLU A 203 11.53 3.58 13.33
N ASN A 204 10.18 3.61 13.34
CA ASN A 204 9.32 2.53 13.81
C ASN A 204 8.28 2.14 12.76
N ASN A 205 8.76 1.63 11.62
CA ASN A 205 7.89 1.13 10.54
C ASN A 205 7.85 -0.41 10.50
N PRO A 206 7.02 -1.08 11.33
CA PRO A 206 6.95 -2.53 11.32
C PRO A 206 6.34 -3.06 10.02
N PHE A 207 6.74 -4.26 9.56
CA PHE A 207 6.02 -4.94 8.49
C PHE A 207 4.60 -5.34 8.96
N PHE A 208 3.59 -4.97 8.17
CA PHE A 208 2.19 -5.18 8.55
C PHE A 208 1.69 -6.60 8.27
N SER A 209 0.74 -7.03 9.11
CA SER A 209 -0.03 -8.23 8.81
C SER A 209 -0.86 -8.00 7.56
N LYS A 210 -0.82 -8.96 6.64
CA LYS A 210 -1.62 -8.93 5.40
C LYS A 210 -3.10 -8.86 5.83
N GLY A 211 -3.81 -7.80 5.41
CA GLY A 211 -5.22 -7.40 5.67
C GLY A 211 -6.13 -8.31 6.52
N ARG A 212 -6.94 -7.71 7.41
CA ARG A 212 -7.95 -8.41 8.23
C ARG A 212 -9.13 -8.86 7.36
N GLY A 213 -9.89 -9.87 7.82
CA GLY A 213 -11.16 -10.29 7.22
C GLY A 213 -11.10 -11.52 6.31
N ARG A 214 -12.25 -11.87 5.72
CA ARG A 214 -12.38 -13.02 4.81
C ARG A 214 -11.71 -12.70 3.48
N SER A 215 -11.06 -13.70 2.89
CA SER A 215 -10.44 -13.59 1.58
C SER A 215 -11.18 -14.41 0.53
N HIS A 216 -11.38 -13.82 -0.64
CA HIS A 216 -11.82 -14.51 -1.86
C HIS A 216 -10.65 -14.56 -2.83
N MET A 217 -10.20 -15.76 -3.16
CA MET A 217 -9.22 -15.99 -4.21
C MET A 217 -9.98 -16.18 -5.52
N VAL A 218 -9.64 -15.38 -6.52
CA VAL A 218 -10.18 -15.45 -7.87
C VAL A 218 -9.01 -15.76 -8.79
N SER A 219 -9.24 -16.69 -9.70
CA SER A 219 -8.27 -17.15 -10.68
C SER A 219 -8.92 -17.05 -12.04
N ASP A 220 -8.26 -16.42 -13.00
CA ASP A 220 -8.82 -16.21 -14.34
C ASP A 220 -7.75 -16.29 -15.42
N PHE A 221 -8.19 -16.54 -16.65
CA PHE A 221 -7.34 -16.65 -17.84
C PHE A 221 -7.69 -15.55 -18.84
N LEU A 222 -6.66 -15.00 -19.48
CA LEU A 222 -6.81 -14.08 -20.61
C LEU A 222 -6.16 -14.69 -21.84
N VAL A 223 -6.94 -14.79 -22.92
CA VAL A 223 -6.47 -15.31 -24.20
C VAL A 223 -6.31 -14.16 -25.19
N GLN A 224 -5.13 -14.10 -25.81
CA GLN A 224 -4.84 -13.14 -26.86
C GLN A 224 -5.15 -13.75 -28.23
N HIS A 225 -6.44 -13.78 -28.60
CA HIS A 225 -6.91 -14.31 -29.88
C HIS A 225 -8.24 -13.65 -30.32
N PRO A 226 -8.48 -13.44 -31.64
CA PRO A 226 -9.71 -12.82 -32.15
C PRO A 226 -11.01 -13.58 -31.86
N SER A 227 -10.96 -14.87 -31.51
CA SER A 227 -12.15 -15.66 -31.19
C SER A 227 -12.77 -15.34 -29.82
N GLY A 228 -12.13 -14.49 -29.01
CA GLY A 228 -12.64 -14.06 -27.70
C GLY A 228 -11.80 -14.55 -26.52
N PRO A 229 -12.16 -14.14 -25.29
CA PRO A 229 -11.35 -14.33 -24.08
C PRO A 229 -11.30 -15.80 -23.61
N PHE A 230 -12.21 -16.65 -24.09
CA PHE A 230 -12.27 -18.07 -23.75
C PHE A 230 -12.29 -18.90 -25.02
N PHE A 231 -11.43 -19.91 -25.12
CA PHE A 231 -11.60 -20.95 -26.14
C PHE A 231 -12.81 -21.79 -25.78
N GLN A 232 -13.83 -21.72 -26.62
CA GLN A 232 -14.97 -22.62 -26.56
C GLN A 232 -14.79 -23.69 -27.62
N LEU A 233 -14.93 -24.94 -27.21
CA LEU A 233 -14.98 -26.05 -28.15
C LEU A 233 -16.33 -26.00 -28.85
N SER A 234 -16.33 -26.12 -30.17
CA SER A 234 -17.54 -26.49 -30.91
C SER A 234 -18.10 -27.82 -30.40
N GLU A 235 -19.36 -28.12 -30.69
CA GLU A 235 -19.99 -29.37 -30.24
C GLU A 235 -19.21 -30.61 -30.75
N ASP A 236 -18.65 -30.53 -31.95
CA ASP A 236 -17.85 -31.61 -32.54
C ASP A 236 -16.46 -31.73 -31.88
N GLU A 237 -15.80 -30.60 -31.63
CA GLU A 237 -14.52 -30.59 -30.89
C GLU A 237 -14.71 -31.07 -29.44
N TRP A 238 -15.85 -30.73 -28.81
CA TRP A 238 -16.23 -31.24 -27.50
C TRP A 238 -16.43 -32.75 -27.52
N LYS A 239 -17.17 -33.28 -28.50
CA LYS A 239 -17.35 -34.74 -28.68
C LYS A 239 -16.01 -35.45 -28.85
N LEU A 240 -15.09 -34.90 -29.64
CA LEU A 240 -13.74 -35.42 -29.81
C LEU A 240 -12.92 -35.35 -28.52
N ALA A 241 -13.02 -34.24 -27.78
CA ALA A 241 -12.33 -34.06 -26.51
C ALA A 241 -12.83 -35.05 -25.45
N VAL A 242 -14.15 -35.26 -25.33
CA VAL A 242 -14.75 -36.25 -24.41
C VAL A 242 -14.37 -37.68 -24.82
N ALA A 243 -14.35 -37.99 -26.12
CA ALA A 243 -13.92 -39.30 -26.61
C ALA A 243 -12.46 -39.60 -26.25
N LYS A 244 -11.59 -38.58 -26.30
CA LYS A 244 -10.17 -38.69 -25.96
C LYS A 244 -9.93 -38.66 -24.44
N TYR A 245 -10.65 -37.81 -23.72
CA TYR A 245 -10.51 -37.55 -22.29
C TYR A 245 -11.82 -37.86 -21.57
N LYS A 246 -12.05 -39.14 -21.27
CA LYS A 246 -13.27 -39.62 -20.62
C LYS A 246 -13.56 -39.00 -19.24
N SER A 247 -12.59 -38.37 -18.60
CA SER A 247 -12.79 -37.62 -17.35
C SER A 247 -13.68 -36.38 -17.52
N LEU A 248 -13.75 -35.81 -18.73
CA LEU A 248 -14.57 -34.64 -19.02
C LEU A 248 -16.08 -34.91 -18.93
N SER A 249 -16.52 -36.17 -19.03
CA SER A 249 -17.92 -36.55 -18.84
C SER A 249 -18.31 -36.80 -17.38
N ALA A 250 -17.35 -36.77 -16.45
CA ALA A 250 -17.59 -37.07 -15.04
C ALA A 250 -17.79 -35.81 -14.17
N ASP A 251 -17.49 -34.63 -14.72
CA ASP A 251 -17.41 -33.38 -13.97
C ASP A 251 -18.65 -32.52 -14.25
N ASN A 252 -19.64 -32.61 -13.37
CA ASN A 252 -20.91 -31.89 -13.48
C ASN A 252 -20.77 -30.36 -13.31
N ASP A 253 -19.61 -29.87 -12.89
CA ASP A 253 -19.34 -28.43 -12.67
C ASP A 253 -18.71 -27.74 -13.89
N VAL A 254 -18.35 -28.49 -14.93
CA VAL A 254 -17.97 -27.90 -16.22
C VAL A 254 -19.26 -27.49 -16.92
N ASN A 255 -19.75 -26.30 -16.58
CA ASN A 255 -20.92 -25.67 -17.21
C ASN A 255 -20.66 -25.43 -18.71
N TYR A 256 -20.74 -26.48 -19.52
CA TYR A 256 -20.94 -26.34 -20.95
C TYR A 256 -22.37 -25.82 -21.14
N LEU A 257 -22.50 -24.51 -21.21
CA LEU A 257 -23.75 -23.87 -21.59
C LEU A 257 -23.93 -24.12 -23.09
N SER A 258 -24.65 -25.19 -23.44
CA SER A 258 -25.12 -25.41 -24.80
C SER A 258 -26.06 -24.28 -25.19
N ARG A 259 -25.86 -23.69 -26.38
CA ARG A 259 -26.86 -22.81 -26.98
C ARG A 259 -28.00 -23.61 -27.58
#